data_AF-A0A0Q7U1P0-F1
#
_entry.id   AF-A0A0Q7U1P0-F1
#
_cell.length_a   1.000
_cell.length_b   1.000
_cell.length_c   1.000
_cell.angle_alpha   90.00
_cell.angle_beta   90.00
_cell.angle_gamma   90.00
#
_symmetry.space_group_name_H-M   'P 1'
#
loop_
_entity.id
_entity.type
_entity.pdbx_description
1 polymer ?
#
loop_
_entity_poly.entity_id
_entity_poly.type
_entity_poly.pdbx_seq_one_letter_code
_entity_poly.pdbx_strand_id
1 'polypeptide(L)'
;MRDFAFGRAVLAGWDLLRRRPLATLALALVGAAATLAGRVTAVVSSHFAVAALSQPSSLVAANTATTLVDMLAFLLVLSVIAAAVSRGGRARFGGDEVRLFILSLLAFVALGVVLLAVGLGGGVTAVVETNGIWKDVVMFAALALGVILVLALASRLSLAGPMTVQDGRLRFMASWRLTRERQWKIFGVFLVTLLMAGLVGGLGSFLLVMAIAALGLDASLIYDPSLAVALTAVVRSIVLVHVLLQGLLVGLAVILQAAPAALIRQHLIGDPVADQAAVFD
;
A
#
# COMPACT_ATOMS: atom_id res chain seq x y z
N MET A 1 16.22 26.10 -9.87
CA MET A 1 15.35 25.14 -9.16
C MET A 1 16.22 24.18 -8.35
N ARG A 2 15.93 23.98 -7.06
CA ARG A 2 16.73 23.11 -6.18
C ARG A 2 16.61 21.64 -6.64
N ASP A 3 17.68 20.84 -6.48
CA ASP A 3 17.66 19.40 -6.73
C ASP A 3 17.76 18.59 -5.46
N PHE A 4 17.13 17.42 -5.45
CA PHE A 4 17.14 16.51 -4.29
C PHE A 4 18.19 15.42 -4.51
N ALA A 5 18.87 15.01 -3.44
CA ALA A 5 19.80 13.89 -3.52
C ALA A 5 19.03 12.56 -3.59
N PHE A 6 19.31 11.74 -4.61
CA PHE A 6 18.63 10.45 -4.83
C PHE A 6 18.70 9.54 -3.59
N GLY A 7 19.91 9.33 -3.05
CA GLY A 7 20.10 8.46 -1.89
C GLY A 7 19.36 8.94 -0.64
N ARG A 8 19.27 10.26 -0.42
CA ARG A 8 18.48 10.82 0.71
C ARG A 8 16.99 10.59 0.52
N ALA A 9 16.49 10.69 -0.71
CA ALA A 9 15.09 10.42 -1.01
C ALA A 9 14.72 8.94 -0.82
N VAL A 10 15.59 8.01 -1.26
CA VAL A 10 15.41 6.56 -1.05
C VAL A 10 15.41 6.22 0.44
N LEU A 11 16.33 6.79 1.22
CA LEU A 11 16.47 6.50 2.65
C LEU A 11 15.51 7.31 3.53
N ALA A 12 14.62 8.13 2.96
CA ALA A 12 13.72 9.01 3.71
C ALA A 12 12.88 8.25 4.76
N GLY A 13 12.39 7.06 4.42
CA GLY A 13 11.62 6.23 5.35
C GLY A 13 12.46 5.71 6.52
N TRP A 14 13.73 5.37 6.28
CA TRP A 14 14.67 4.94 7.33
C TRP A 14 15.11 6.10 8.21
N ASP A 15 15.31 7.28 7.64
CA ASP A 15 15.58 8.48 8.41
C ASP A 15 14.40 8.82 9.33
N LEU A 16 13.15 8.64 8.87
CA LEU A 16 11.96 8.82 9.72
C LEU A 16 11.93 7.82 10.88
N LEU A 17 12.18 6.53 10.60
CA LEU A 17 12.27 5.47 11.61
C LEU A 17 13.35 5.77 12.65
N ARG A 18 14.54 6.22 12.24
CA ARG A 18 15.65 6.55 13.14
C ARG A 18 15.40 7.78 13.98
N ARG A 19 14.84 8.85 13.38
CA ARG A 19 14.62 10.13 14.06
C ARG A 19 13.39 10.11 14.97
N ARG A 20 12.36 9.32 14.63
CA ARG A 20 11.08 9.29 15.34
C ARG A 20 10.54 7.85 15.48
N PRO A 21 11.27 6.95 16.18
CA PRO A 21 10.91 5.53 16.24
C PRO A 21 9.51 5.30 16.83
N LEU A 22 9.13 6.07 17.86
CA LEU A 22 7.81 5.97 18.48
C LEU A 22 6.67 6.41 17.54
N ALA A 23 6.88 7.46 16.74
CA ALA A 23 5.90 7.90 15.76
C ALA A 23 5.75 6.86 14.65
N THR A 24 6.86 6.30 14.18
CA THR A 24 6.84 5.24 13.16
C THR A 24 6.18 3.96 13.70
N LEU A 25 6.43 3.58 14.96
CA LEU A 25 5.75 2.46 15.61
C LEU A 25 4.24 2.71 15.73
N ALA A 26 3.84 3.91 16.18
CA ALA A 26 2.43 4.29 16.27
C ALA A 26 1.73 4.24 14.91
N LEU A 27 2.40 4.68 13.83
CA LEU A 27 1.87 4.57 12.47
C LEU A 27 1.83 3.12 11.98
N ALA A 28 2.84 2.31 12.31
CA ALA A 28 2.85 0.90 11.96
C ALA A 28 1.72 0.13 12.66
N LEU A 29 1.31 0.53 13.87
CA LEU A 29 0.15 -0.03 14.57
C LEU A 29 -1.17 0.22 13.83
N VAL A 30 -1.28 1.27 13.00
CA VAL A 30 -2.44 1.44 12.11
C VAL A 30 -2.51 0.28 11.10
N GLY A 31 -1.37 -0.22 10.63
CA GLY A 31 -1.28 -1.43 9.81
C GLY A 31 -1.72 -2.70 10.54
N ALA A 32 -1.46 -2.81 11.85
CA ALA A 32 -1.99 -3.90 12.69
C ALA A 32 -3.52 -3.85 12.80
N ALA A 33 -4.09 -2.67 13.03
CA ALA A 33 -5.55 -2.49 13.02
C ALA A 33 -6.15 -2.87 11.66
N ALA A 34 -5.51 -2.46 10.56
CA ALA A 34 -5.92 -2.79 9.20
C ALA A 34 -5.90 -4.31 8.93
N THR A 35 -4.82 -4.97 9.36
CA THR A 35 -4.64 -6.41 9.18
C THR A 35 -5.66 -7.18 10.01
N LEU A 36 -5.94 -6.74 11.23
CA LEU A 36 -6.99 -7.32 12.06
C LEU A 36 -8.37 -7.16 11.42
N ALA A 37 -8.69 -5.95 10.93
CA ALA A 37 -9.93 -5.69 10.23
C ALA A 37 -10.09 -6.60 9.01
N GLY A 38 -9.04 -6.74 8.18
CA GLY A 38 -9.05 -7.65 7.03
C GLY A 38 -9.24 -9.11 7.41
N ARG A 39 -8.68 -9.56 8.54
CA ARG A 39 -8.92 -10.93 9.05
C ARG A 39 -10.36 -11.14 9.50
N VAL A 40 -10.95 -10.15 10.19
CA VAL A 40 -12.37 -10.18 10.57
C VAL A 40 -13.24 -10.23 9.32
N THR A 41 -12.98 -9.35 8.34
CA THR A 41 -13.70 -9.35 7.05
C THR A 41 -13.58 -10.71 6.37
N ALA A 42 -12.39 -11.31 6.29
CA ALA A 42 -12.19 -12.61 5.67
C ALA A 42 -13.00 -13.73 6.38
N VAL A 43 -13.05 -13.73 7.71
CA VAL A 43 -13.86 -14.69 8.48
C VAL A 43 -15.36 -14.48 8.24
N VAL A 44 -15.82 -13.23 8.26
CA VAL A 44 -17.23 -12.90 8.01
C VAL A 44 -17.63 -13.28 6.57
N SER A 45 -16.81 -12.91 5.58
CA SER A 45 -17.07 -13.19 4.18
C SER A 45 -17.05 -14.68 3.87
N SER A 46 -16.12 -15.45 4.44
CA SER A 46 -16.09 -16.91 4.26
C SER A 46 -17.33 -17.58 4.85
N HIS A 47 -17.82 -17.14 6.02
CA HIS A 47 -19.07 -17.65 6.60
C HIS A 47 -20.27 -17.42 5.66
N PHE A 48 -20.42 -16.22 5.11
CA PHE A 48 -21.50 -15.92 4.16
C PHE A 48 -21.30 -16.59 2.79
N ALA A 49 -20.05 -16.80 2.36
CA ALA A 49 -19.73 -17.50 1.12
C ALA A 49 -20.13 -18.99 1.18
N VAL A 50 -19.95 -19.64 2.34
CA VAL A 50 -20.41 -21.03 2.56
C VAL A 50 -21.92 -21.14 2.43
N ALA A 51 -22.67 -20.14 2.94
CA ALA A 51 -24.13 -20.09 2.75
C ALA A 51 -24.55 -19.83 1.28
N ALA A 52 -23.68 -19.18 0.49
CA ALA A 52 -23.91 -18.82 -0.91
C ALA A 52 -23.57 -19.95 -1.91
N LEU A 53 -23.01 -21.08 -1.47
CA LEU A 53 -22.58 -22.21 -2.33
C LEU A 53 -23.69 -22.83 -3.19
N SER A 54 -24.96 -22.49 -2.94
CA SER A 54 -26.09 -22.92 -3.77
C SER A 54 -26.13 -22.27 -5.17
N GLN A 55 -25.37 -21.20 -5.42
CA GLN A 55 -25.29 -20.55 -6.74
C GLN A 55 -23.84 -20.12 -7.09
N PRO A 56 -23.22 -20.60 -8.18
CA PRO A 56 -21.86 -20.20 -8.55
C PRO A 56 -21.68 -18.69 -8.78
N SER A 57 -22.72 -18.00 -9.27
CA SER A 57 -22.71 -16.56 -9.53
C SER A 57 -22.67 -15.71 -8.25
N SER A 58 -23.30 -16.17 -7.16
CA SER A 58 -23.29 -15.45 -5.88
C SER A 58 -21.93 -15.53 -5.19
N LEU A 59 -21.18 -16.63 -5.37
CA LEU A 59 -19.82 -16.78 -4.85
C LEU A 59 -18.85 -15.79 -5.47
N VAL A 60 -18.90 -15.61 -6.80
CA VAL A 60 -18.05 -14.62 -7.50
C VAL A 60 -18.38 -13.21 -7.01
N ALA A 61 -19.66 -12.85 -6.94
CA ALA A 61 -20.09 -11.54 -6.47
C ALA A 61 -19.63 -11.27 -5.01
N ALA A 62 -19.75 -12.26 -4.12
CA ALA A 62 -19.31 -12.14 -2.72
C ALA A 62 -17.79 -11.95 -2.60
N ASN A 63 -17.00 -12.70 -3.36
CA ASN A 63 -15.53 -12.55 -3.37
C ASN A 63 -15.10 -11.19 -3.94
N THR A 64 -15.75 -10.73 -5.00
CA THR A 64 -15.50 -9.40 -5.57
C THR A 64 -15.85 -8.29 -4.58
N ALA A 65 -17.01 -8.37 -3.92
CA ALA A 65 -17.41 -7.39 -2.92
C ALA A 65 -16.45 -7.35 -1.72
N THR A 66 -16.05 -8.52 -1.22
CA THR A 66 -15.08 -8.64 -0.12
C THR A 66 -13.74 -8.02 -0.48
N THR A 67 -13.21 -8.35 -1.67
CA THR A 67 -11.95 -7.80 -2.17
C THR A 67 -12.03 -6.28 -2.30
N LEU A 68 -13.17 -5.75 -2.79
CA LEU A 68 -13.38 -4.31 -2.89
C LEU A 68 -13.37 -3.62 -1.52
N VAL A 69 -14.04 -4.21 -0.53
CA VAL A 69 -14.06 -3.70 0.85
C VAL A 69 -12.65 -3.69 1.45
N ASP A 70 -11.90 -4.78 1.30
CA ASP A 70 -10.53 -4.88 1.80
C ASP A 70 -9.60 -3.87 1.12
N MET A 71 -9.75 -3.67 -0.19
CA MET A 71 -9.02 -2.64 -0.93
C MET A 71 -9.35 -1.23 -0.42
N LEU A 72 -10.63 -0.90 -0.21
CA LEU A 72 -11.03 0.41 0.30
C LEU A 72 -10.48 0.64 1.72
N ALA A 73 -10.53 -0.37 2.59
CA ALA A 73 -9.95 -0.31 3.92
C ALA A 73 -8.43 -0.10 3.88
N PHE A 74 -7.73 -0.81 2.99
CA PHE A 74 -6.30 -0.65 2.78
C PHE A 74 -5.95 0.77 2.27
N LEU A 75 -6.69 1.30 1.31
CA LEU A 75 -6.50 2.66 0.79
C LEU A 75 -6.74 3.74 1.85
N LEU A 76 -7.73 3.53 2.73
CA LEU A 76 -7.97 4.42 3.87
C LEU A 76 -6.76 4.43 4.81
N VAL A 77 -6.23 3.26 5.16
CA VAL A 77 -5.05 3.12 6.03
C VAL A 77 -3.81 3.74 5.40
N LEU A 78 -3.59 3.48 4.10
CA LEU A 78 -2.53 4.11 3.32
C LEU A 78 -2.62 5.64 3.40
N SER A 79 -3.82 6.18 3.27
CA SER A 79 -4.08 7.62 3.29
C SER A 79 -3.79 8.23 4.66
N VAL A 80 -4.18 7.56 5.75
CA VAL A 80 -3.86 7.98 7.12
C VAL A 80 -2.35 8.01 7.36
N ILE A 81 -1.65 6.94 6.98
CA ILE A 81 -0.19 6.86 7.15
C ILE A 81 0.51 7.90 6.28
N ALA A 82 0.12 8.05 5.02
CA ALA A 82 0.70 9.03 4.10
C ALA A 82 0.47 10.48 4.58
N ALA A 83 -0.71 10.78 5.14
CA ALA A 83 -1.01 12.08 5.74
C ALA A 83 -0.07 12.38 6.91
N ALA A 84 0.11 11.40 7.80
CA ALA A 84 0.97 11.54 8.96
C ALA A 84 2.44 11.68 8.56
N VAL A 85 2.93 10.86 7.64
CA VAL A 85 4.30 10.93 7.10
C VAL A 85 4.57 12.28 6.45
N SER A 86 3.63 12.81 5.67
CA SER A 86 3.73 14.15 5.06
C SER A 86 3.83 15.28 6.10
N ARG A 87 3.33 15.05 7.33
CA ARG A 87 3.41 15.96 8.48
C ARG A 87 4.59 15.61 9.42
N GLY A 88 5.56 14.84 8.95
CA GLY A 88 6.73 14.42 9.74
C GLY A 88 6.42 13.36 10.80
N GLY A 89 5.39 12.54 10.61
CA GLY A 89 5.01 11.45 11.51
C GLY A 89 3.96 11.82 12.57
N ARG A 90 3.35 13.01 12.50
CA ARG A 90 2.29 13.42 13.43
C ARG A 90 0.92 12.97 12.90
N ALA A 91 0.28 12.01 13.56
CA ALA A 91 -1.09 11.62 13.25
C ALA A 91 -2.08 12.70 13.73
N ARG A 92 -2.93 13.19 12.85
CA ARG A 92 -4.07 14.06 13.19
C ARG A 92 -5.21 13.75 12.23
N PHE A 93 -6.31 13.21 12.72
CA PHE A 93 -7.50 12.97 11.91
C PHE A 93 -8.14 14.31 11.50
N GLY A 94 -8.42 14.46 10.21
CA GLY A 94 -9.07 15.64 9.66
C GLY A 94 -9.43 15.47 8.18
N GLY A 95 -9.60 16.61 7.50
CA GLY A 95 -9.96 16.62 6.07
C GLY A 95 -8.87 16.09 5.15
N ASP A 96 -7.62 16.03 5.60
CA ASP A 96 -6.48 15.63 4.77
C ASP A 96 -6.48 14.12 4.50
N GLU A 97 -6.86 13.30 5.48
CA GLU A 97 -7.03 11.85 5.31
C GLU A 97 -8.11 11.56 4.27
N VAL A 98 -9.24 12.27 4.33
CA VAL A 98 -10.34 12.10 3.37
C VAL A 98 -9.91 12.52 1.97
N ARG A 99 -9.18 13.64 1.84
CA ARG A 99 -8.65 14.09 0.55
C ARG A 99 -7.63 13.10 -0.02
N LEU A 100 -6.75 12.57 0.82
CA LEU A 100 -5.80 11.53 0.42
C LEU A 100 -6.50 10.22 0.09
N PHE A 101 -7.57 9.88 0.78
CA PHE A 101 -8.40 8.73 0.46
C PHE A 101 -9.03 8.88 -0.92
N ILE A 102 -9.68 10.02 -1.19
CA ILE A 102 -10.23 10.34 -2.51
C ILE A 102 -9.13 10.30 -3.59
N LEU A 103 -7.96 10.86 -3.30
CA LEU A 103 -6.79 10.78 -4.18
C LEU A 103 -6.36 9.33 -4.43
N SER A 104 -6.36 8.51 -3.38
CA SER A 104 -5.97 7.10 -3.44
C SER A 104 -6.96 6.24 -4.22
N LEU A 105 -8.20 6.69 -4.45
CA LEU A 105 -9.13 6.02 -5.36
C LEU A 105 -8.59 5.97 -6.80
N LEU A 106 -7.62 6.81 -7.18
CA LEU A 106 -6.89 6.63 -8.44
C LEU A 106 -6.09 5.33 -8.50
N ALA A 107 -5.86 4.65 -7.37
CA ALA A 107 -5.33 3.30 -7.35
C ALA A 107 -6.25 2.31 -8.09
N PHE A 108 -7.56 2.56 -8.19
CA PHE A 108 -8.46 1.76 -9.02
C PHE A 108 -8.18 1.94 -10.52
N VAL A 109 -7.80 3.15 -10.95
CA VAL A 109 -7.35 3.37 -12.33
C VAL A 109 -6.03 2.62 -12.57
N ALA A 110 -5.10 2.70 -11.62
CA ALA A 110 -3.85 1.95 -11.69
C ALA A 110 -4.09 0.43 -11.74
N LEU A 111 -4.97 -0.09 -10.90
CA LEU A 111 -5.38 -1.50 -10.93
C LEU A 111 -6.00 -1.85 -12.29
N GLY A 112 -6.88 -1.00 -12.82
CA GLY A 112 -7.48 -1.18 -14.14
C GLY A 112 -6.42 -1.28 -15.25
N VAL A 113 -5.36 -0.48 -15.21
CA VAL A 113 -4.23 -0.57 -16.15
C VAL A 113 -3.50 -1.91 -16.03
N VAL A 114 -3.24 -2.39 -14.81
CA VAL A 114 -2.60 -3.71 -14.60
C VAL A 114 -3.50 -4.83 -15.10
N LEU A 115 -4.78 -4.82 -14.74
CA LEU A 115 -5.75 -5.83 -15.18
C LEU A 115 -5.93 -5.82 -16.69
N LEU A 116 -5.91 -4.64 -17.33
CA LEU A 116 -5.94 -4.53 -18.79
C LEU A 116 -4.69 -5.16 -19.41
N ALA A 117 -3.50 -4.85 -18.89
CA ALA A 117 -2.27 -5.44 -19.39
C ALA A 117 -2.27 -6.97 -19.27
N VAL A 118 -2.65 -7.50 -18.10
CA VAL A 118 -2.79 -8.94 -17.86
C VAL A 118 -3.86 -9.57 -18.75
N GLY A 119 -5.00 -8.90 -18.93
CA GLY A 119 -6.09 -9.36 -19.82
C GLY A 119 -5.66 -9.42 -21.29
N LEU A 120 -4.89 -8.43 -21.75
CA LEU A 120 -4.29 -8.44 -23.09
C LEU A 120 -3.28 -9.58 -23.24
N GLY A 121 -2.44 -9.82 -22.23
CA GLY A 121 -1.54 -10.97 -22.20
C GLY A 121 -2.32 -12.29 -22.29
N GLY A 122 -3.38 -12.43 -21.50
CA GLY A 122 -4.29 -13.58 -21.56
C GLY A 122 -4.91 -13.76 -22.95
N GLY A 123 -5.39 -12.69 -23.57
CA GLY A 123 -5.91 -12.70 -24.94
C GLY A 123 -4.88 -13.15 -25.97
N VAL A 124 -3.63 -12.68 -25.88
CA VAL A 124 -2.53 -13.13 -26.74
C VAL A 124 -2.28 -14.63 -26.55
N THR A 125 -2.21 -15.11 -25.30
CA THR A 125 -1.99 -16.54 -25.03
C THR A 125 -3.13 -17.42 -25.54
N ALA A 126 -4.36 -16.90 -25.54
CA ALA A 126 -5.52 -17.61 -26.06
C ALA A 126 -5.52 -17.68 -27.59
N VAL A 127 -5.17 -16.59 -28.29
CA VAL A 127 -5.14 -16.54 -29.76
C VAL A 127 -3.99 -17.36 -30.35
N VAL A 128 -2.83 -17.34 -29.69
CA VAL A 128 -1.62 -18.05 -30.16
C VAL A 128 -1.56 -19.49 -29.61
N GLU A 129 -2.56 -19.91 -28.81
CA GLU A 129 -2.63 -21.23 -28.18
C GLU A 129 -1.35 -21.63 -27.40
N THR A 130 -0.68 -20.63 -26.80
CA THR A 130 0.55 -20.87 -26.04
C THR A 130 0.23 -21.65 -24.77
N ASN A 131 0.95 -22.74 -24.53
CA ASN A 131 0.81 -23.59 -23.36
C ASN A 131 2.14 -23.74 -22.60
N GLY A 132 2.05 -24.19 -21.34
CA GLY A 132 3.21 -24.41 -20.47
C GLY A 132 4.01 -23.13 -20.20
N ILE A 133 5.34 -23.25 -20.18
CA ILE A 133 6.26 -22.18 -19.77
C ILE A 133 6.05 -20.88 -20.57
N TRP A 134 5.76 -20.99 -21.88
CA TRP A 134 5.58 -19.80 -22.72
C TRP A 134 4.36 -18.97 -22.34
N LYS A 135 3.27 -19.62 -21.90
CA LYS A 135 2.11 -18.94 -21.36
C LYS A 135 2.49 -18.13 -20.13
N ASP A 136 3.21 -18.76 -19.20
CA ASP A 136 3.64 -18.10 -17.96
C ASP A 136 4.56 -16.90 -18.25
N VAL A 137 5.52 -17.07 -19.16
CA VAL A 137 6.41 -15.97 -19.59
C VAL A 137 5.62 -14.78 -20.13
N VAL A 138 4.65 -15.01 -21.02
CA VAL A 138 3.79 -13.95 -21.57
C VAL A 138 2.96 -13.28 -20.47
N MET A 139 2.37 -14.07 -19.56
CA MET A 139 1.57 -13.55 -18.45
C MET A 139 2.40 -12.72 -17.46
N PHE A 140 3.60 -13.17 -17.11
CA PHE A 140 4.51 -12.42 -16.25
C PHE A 140 5.03 -11.15 -16.94
N ALA A 141 5.34 -11.20 -18.23
CA ALA A 141 5.73 -10.02 -18.99
C ALA A 141 4.60 -8.98 -19.05
N ALA A 142 3.35 -9.42 -19.25
CA ALA A 142 2.18 -8.56 -19.25
C ALA A 142 1.93 -7.91 -17.88
N LEU A 143 2.06 -8.68 -16.79
CA LEU A 143 2.00 -8.17 -15.43
C LEU A 143 3.10 -7.13 -15.17
N ALA A 144 4.35 -7.45 -15.52
CA ALA A 144 5.49 -6.56 -15.35
C ALA A 144 5.30 -5.24 -16.10
N LEU A 145 4.81 -5.30 -17.35
CA LEU A 145 4.46 -4.12 -18.13
C LEU A 145 3.40 -3.27 -17.44
N GLY A 146 2.31 -3.90 -16.96
CA GLY A 146 1.27 -3.21 -16.20
C GLY A 146 1.81 -2.48 -14.98
N VAL A 147 2.66 -3.14 -14.19
CA VAL A 147 3.29 -2.54 -13.00
C VAL A 147 4.21 -1.38 -13.39
N ILE A 148 5.03 -1.52 -14.45
CA ILE A 148 5.92 -0.45 -14.92
C ILE A 148 5.11 0.77 -15.36
N LEU A 149 4.01 0.58 -16.10
CA LEU A 149 3.12 1.66 -16.53
C LEU A 149 2.48 2.38 -15.34
N VAL A 150 2.00 1.62 -14.35
CA VAL A 150 1.49 2.19 -13.10
C VAL A 150 2.57 2.96 -12.36
N LEU A 151 3.78 2.42 -12.24
CA LEU A 151 4.87 3.07 -11.53
C LEU A 151 5.32 4.36 -12.24
N ALA A 152 5.31 4.37 -13.57
CA ALA A 152 5.55 5.56 -14.38
C ALA A 152 4.46 6.62 -14.11
N LEU A 153 3.18 6.24 -14.10
CA LEU A 153 2.08 7.15 -13.78
C LEU A 153 2.15 7.66 -12.33
N ALA A 154 2.39 6.77 -11.38
CA ALA A 154 2.53 7.07 -9.96
C ALA A 154 3.71 8.02 -9.72
N SER A 155 4.83 7.87 -10.44
CA SER A 155 5.97 8.78 -10.32
C SER A 155 5.59 10.23 -10.66
N ARG A 156 4.67 10.45 -11.62
CA ARG A 156 4.18 11.79 -11.99
C ARG A 156 3.20 12.38 -10.97
N LEU A 157 2.43 11.51 -10.33
CA LEU A 157 1.44 11.88 -9.31
C LEU A 157 1.98 11.81 -7.87
N SER A 158 3.24 11.41 -7.71
CA SER A 158 3.86 11.13 -6.41
C SER A 158 3.80 12.31 -5.44
N LEU A 159 3.88 13.55 -5.95
CA LEU A 159 3.84 14.76 -5.13
C LEU A 159 2.42 15.26 -4.87
N ALA A 160 1.40 14.71 -5.54
CA ALA A 160 0.02 15.14 -5.37
C ALA A 160 -0.45 14.94 -3.92
N GLY A 161 -0.04 13.84 -3.27
CA GLY A 161 -0.39 13.57 -1.87
C GLY A 161 0.16 14.63 -0.91
N PRO A 162 1.50 14.78 -0.79
CA PRO A 162 2.10 15.79 0.08
C PRO A 162 1.65 17.23 -0.23
N MET A 163 1.43 17.58 -1.50
CA MET A 163 0.90 18.90 -1.88
C MET A 163 -0.56 19.06 -1.41
N THR A 164 -1.39 18.02 -1.53
CA THR A 164 -2.79 18.06 -1.08
C THR A 164 -2.88 18.26 0.43
N VAL A 165 -2.01 17.61 1.21
CA VAL A 165 -1.96 17.75 2.67
C VAL A 165 -1.57 19.17 3.08
N GLN A 166 -0.56 19.77 2.44
CA GLN A 166 -0.16 21.14 2.81
C GLN A 166 -1.16 22.20 2.31
N ASP A 167 -1.61 22.09 1.07
CA ASP A 167 -2.41 23.14 0.44
C ASP A 167 -3.91 23.00 0.73
N GLY A 168 -4.31 21.88 1.35
CA GLY A 168 -5.69 21.56 1.67
C GLY A 168 -6.62 21.41 0.46
N ARG A 169 -6.06 21.20 -0.74
CA ARG A 169 -6.80 21.08 -2.01
C ARG A 169 -6.13 20.05 -2.90
N LEU A 170 -6.91 19.31 -3.68
CA LEU A 170 -6.38 18.31 -4.62
C LEU A 170 -5.54 18.99 -5.71
N ARG A 171 -4.27 18.60 -5.84
CA ARG A 171 -3.28 19.25 -6.73
C ARG A 171 -2.62 18.30 -7.75
N PHE A 172 -3.44 17.65 -8.56
CA PHE A 172 -3.01 16.75 -9.63
C PHE A 172 -2.11 17.41 -10.67
N MET A 173 -2.61 18.46 -11.32
CA MET A 173 -1.92 19.10 -12.43
C MET A 173 -0.64 19.81 -12.00
N ALA A 174 -0.61 20.31 -10.77
CA ALA A 174 0.59 20.91 -10.19
C ALA A 174 1.69 19.86 -9.97
N SER A 175 1.35 18.70 -9.39
CA SER A 175 2.27 17.57 -9.26
C SER A 175 2.81 17.12 -10.62
N TRP A 176 1.94 17.03 -11.63
CA TRP A 176 2.33 16.60 -12.97
C TRP A 176 3.35 17.54 -13.62
N ARG A 177 3.13 18.86 -13.52
CA ARG A 177 4.06 19.87 -14.03
C ARG A 177 5.39 19.84 -13.30
N LEU A 178 5.35 19.70 -11.96
CA LEU A 178 6.54 19.72 -11.11
C LEU A 178 7.44 18.49 -11.31
N THR A 179 6.87 17.33 -11.60
CA THR A 179 7.63 16.08 -11.80
C THR A 179 8.15 15.89 -13.23
N ARG A 180 7.75 16.72 -14.20
CA ARG A 180 8.01 16.50 -15.63
C ARG A 180 9.47 16.42 -16.01
N GLU A 181 10.29 17.31 -15.46
CA GLU A 181 11.71 17.38 -15.80
C GLU A 181 12.54 16.26 -15.17
N ARG A 182 12.01 15.60 -14.11
CA ARG A 182 12.76 14.66 -13.26
C ARG A 182 12.07 13.31 -13.12
N GLN A 183 11.18 12.99 -14.05
CA GLN A 183 10.35 11.79 -13.99
C GLN A 183 11.17 10.52 -13.73
N TRP A 184 12.30 10.34 -14.42
CA TRP A 184 13.11 9.12 -14.34
C TRP A 184 13.84 9.00 -13.01
N LYS A 185 14.30 10.13 -12.47
CA LYS A 185 14.93 10.18 -11.15
C LYS A 185 13.91 9.86 -10.05
N ILE A 186 12.71 10.44 -10.12
CA ILE A 186 11.61 10.17 -9.19
C ILE A 186 11.15 8.72 -9.31
N PHE A 187 10.97 8.22 -10.53
CA PHE A 187 10.66 6.83 -10.82
C PHE A 187 11.68 5.88 -10.19
N GLY A 188 12.98 6.14 -10.36
CA GLY A 188 14.04 5.33 -9.76
C GLY A 188 13.98 5.32 -8.23
N VAL A 189 13.65 6.45 -7.59
CA VAL A 189 13.46 6.50 -6.13
C VAL A 189 12.31 5.58 -5.73
N PHE A 190 11.16 5.71 -6.39
CA PHE A 190 9.98 4.90 -6.06
C PHE A 190 10.19 3.41 -6.33
N LEU A 191 10.89 3.05 -7.41
CA LEU A 191 11.26 1.68 -7.71
C LEU A 191 12.11 1.08 -6.58
N VAL A 192 13.16 1.77 -6.15
CA VAL A 192 14.01 1.27 -5.05
C VAL A 192 13.22 1.17 -3.75
N THR A 193 12.39 2.18 -3.43
CA THR A 193 11.59 2.14 -2.20
C THR A 193 10.49 1.08 -2.24
N LEU A 194 9.95 0.78 -3.41
CA LEU A 194 8.99 -0.32 -3.63
C LEU A 194 9.67 -1.67 -3.36
N LEU A 195 10.89 -1.87 -3.88
CA LEU A 195 11.68 -3.08 -3.60
C LEU A 195 11.99 -3.20 -2.10
N MET A 196 12.42 -2.13 -1.44
CA MET A 196 12.65 -2.12 0.01
C MET A 196 11.38 -2.45 0.80
N ALA A 197 10.25 -1.86 0.42
CA ALA A 197 8.96 -2.15 1.03
C ALA A 197 8.50 -3.58 0.77
N GLY A 198 8.78 -4.15 -0.41
CA GLY A 198 8.53 -5.55 -0.75
C GLY A 198 9.36 -6.51 0.10
N LEU A 199 10.63 -6.19 0.37
CA LEU A 199 11.47 -6.96 1.29
C LEU A 199 10.94 -6.88 2.73
N VAL A 200 10.60 -5.69 3.21
CA VAL A 200 10.12 -5.53 4.60
C VAL A 200 8.75 -6.16 4.79
N GLY A 201 7.78 -5.83 3.93
CA GLY A 201 6.41 -6.33 4.03
C GLY A 201 6.29 -7.78 3.56
N GLY A 202 6.71 -8.07 2.33
CA GLY A 202 6.55 -9.38 1.70
C GLY A 202 7.48 -10.44 2.27
N LEU A 203 8.79 -10.24 2.16
CA LEU A 203 9.76 -11.21 2.70
C LEU A 203 9.66 -11.31 4.23
N GLY A 204 9.44 -10.20 4.94
CA GLY A 204 9.16 -10.22 6.38
C GLY A 204 7.94 -11.06 6.74
N SER A 205 6.82 -10.93 6.01
CA SER A 205 5.61 -11.74 6.24
C SER A 205 5.84 -13.22 5.94
N PHE A 206 6.59 -13.53 4.87
CA PHE A 206 6.96 -14.90 4.55
C PHE A 206 7.79 -15.54 5.67
N LEU A 207 8.83 -14.85 6.15
CA LEU A 207 9.67 -15.32 7.24
C LEU A 207 8.88 -15.48 8.55
N LEU A 208 7.93 -14.58 8.83
CA LEU A 208 7.03 -14.69 9.98
C LEU A 208 6.18 -15.97 9.93
N VAL A 209 5.62 -16.31 8.76
CA VAL A 209 4.84 -17.56 8.58
C VAL A 209 5.73 -18.78 8.78
N MET A 210 6.94 -18.77 8.22
CA MET A 210 7.91 -19.86 8.40
C MET A 210 8.32 -20.04 9.86
N ALA A 211 8.52 -18.94 10.60
CA ALA A 211 8.87 -18.99 12.02
C ALA A 211 7.74 -19.58 12.88
N ILE A 212 6.48 -19.19 12.63
CA ILE A 212 5.31 -19.76 13.31
C ILE A 212 5.22 -21.27 13.06
N ALA A 213 5.37 -21.69 11.80
CA ALA A 213 5.35 -23.10 11.42
C ALA A 213 6.50 -23.89 12.08
N ALA A 214 7.72 -23.34 12.09
CA ALA A 214 8.88 -23.98 12.70
C ALA A 214 8.76 -24.16 14.22
N LEU A 215 7.99 -23.29 14.88
CA LEU A 215 7.68 -23.39 16.31
C LEU A 215 6.50 -24.35 16.61
N GLY A 216 5.92 -25.00 15.59
CA GLY A 216 4.75 -25.86 15.73
C GLY A 216 3.49 -25.10 16.16
N LEU A 217 3.47 -23.77 15.96
CA LEU A 217 2.35 -22.91 16.31
C LEU A 217 1.34 -22.86 15.15
N ASP A 218 0.07 -22.96 15.49
CA ASP A 218 -1.01 -22.85 14.51
C ASP A 218 -1.65 -21.45 14.54
N ALA A 219 -1.36 -20.65 13.52
CA ALA A 219 -1.99 -19.35 13.29
C ALA A 219 -3.08 -19.41 12.20
N SER A 220 -3.52 -20.62 11.81
CA SER A 220 -4.60 -20.76 10.83
C SER A 220 -5.94 -20.28 11.40
N LEU A 221 -6.77 -19.76 10.51
CA LEU A 221 -8.15 -19.43 10.81
C LEU A 221 -8.99 -20.70 10.66
N ILE A 222 -9.78 -20.99 11.68
CA ILE A 222 -10.77 -22.07 11.63
C ILE A 222 -12.04 -21.46 11.04
N TYR A 223 -12.49 -22.03 9.91
CA TYR A 223 -13.76 -21.66 9.28
C TYR A 223 -14.82 -22.64 9.76
N ASP A 224 -15.76 -22.14 10.56
CA ASP A 224 -16.83 -22.93 11.15
C ASP A 224 -18.20 -22.45 10.62
N PRO A 225 -19.19 -23.36 10.44
CA PRO A 225 -20.56 -22.96 10.09
C PRO A 225 -21.19 -21.99 11.09
N SER A 226 -20.75 -21.98 12.35
CA SER A 226 -21.11 -20.99 13.36
C SER A 226 -20.19 -19.77 13.24
N LEU A 227 -20.76 -18.61 12.90
CA LEU A 227 -20.03 -17.33 12.87
C LEU A 227 -19.37 -17.01 14.21
N ALA A 228 -20.03 -17.35 15.33
CA ALA A 228 -19.48 -17.11 16.66
C ALA A 228 -18.18 -17.90 16.86
N VAL A 229 -18.17 -19.19 16.49
CA VAL A 229 -16.97 -20.04 16.57
C VAL A 229 -15.88 -19.51 15.65
N ALA A 230 -16.22 -19.15 14.42
CA ALA A 230 -15.27 -18.61 13.46
C ALA A 230 -14.63 -17.29 13.97
N LEU A 231 -15.40 -16.40 14.60
CA LEU A 231 -14.88 -15.16 15.21
C LEU A 231 -13.98 -15.43 16.43
N THR A 232 -14.25 -16.48 17.22
CA THR A 232 -13.34 -16.86 18.32
C THR A 232 -11.95 -17.28 17.82
N ALA A 233 -11.83 -17.76 16.58
CA ALA A 233 -10.53 -18.09 15.99
C ALA A 233 -9.65 -16.84 15.79
N VAL A 234 -10.24 -15.66 15.55
CA VAL A 234 -9.51 -14.39 15.35
C VAL A 234 -8.86 -13.90 16.65
N VAL A 235 -9.48 -14.17 17.80
CA VAL A 235 -8.99 -13.72 19.12
C VAL A 235 -8.02 -14.70 19.79
N ARG A 236 -7.68 -15.83 19.14
CA ARG A 236 -6.62 -16.73 19.60
C ARG A 236 -5.32 -15.94 19.76
N SER A 237 -4.64 -16.09 20.90
CA SER A 237 -3.45 -15.30 21.22
C SER A 237 -2.38 -15.37 20.13
N ILE A 238 -2.15 -16.55 19.56
CA ILE A 238 -1.20 -16.74 18.46
C ILE A 238 -1.61 -16.01 17.17
N VAL A 239 -2.91 -16.00 16.84
CA VAL A 239 -3.45 -15.26 15.68
C VAL A 239 -3.29 -13.77 15.91
N LEU A 240 -3.59 -13.26 17.11
CA LEU A 240 -3.40 -11.85 17.46
C LEU A 240 -1.94 -11.42 17.36
N VAL A 241 -1.00 -12.24 17.84
CA VAL A 241 0.45 -11.98 17.70
C VAL A 241 0.87 -11.98 16.23
N HIS A 242 0.41 -12.96 15.45
CA HIS A 242 0.69 -13.00 14.01
C HIS A 242 0.16 -11.76 13.29
N VAL A 243 -1.10 -11.38 13.54
CA VAL A 243 -1.75 -10.20 12.96
C VAL A 243 -1.05 -8.91 13.36
N LEU A 244 -0.65 -8.79 14.62
CA LEU A 244 0.10 -7.64 15.11
C LEU A 244 1.43 -7.51 14.36
N LEU A 245 2.23 -8.58 14.31
CA LEU A 245 3.53 -8.57 13.64
C LEU A 245 3.39 -8.34 12.13
N GLN A 246 2.45 -9.02 11.48
CA GLN A 246 2.16 -8.84 10.05
C GLN A 246 1.75 -7.39 9.76
N GLY A 247 0.86 -6.82 10.57
CA GLY A 247 0.41 -5.46 10.35
C GLY A 247 1.48 -4.40 10.66
N LEU A 248 2.39 -4.66 11.61
CA LEU A 248 3.57 -3.82 11.81
C LEU A 248 4.47 -3.82 10.57
N LEU A 249 4.71 -4.98 9.95
CA LEU A 249 5.50 -5.10 8.73
C LEU A 249 4.83 -4.37 7.55
N VAL A 250 3.52 -4.54 7.38
CA VAL A 250 2.73 -3.83 6.35
C VAL A 250 2.78 -2.32 6.58
N GLY A 251 2.53 -1.87 7.82
CA GLY A 251 2.59 -0.46 8.17
C GLY A 251 3.96 0.16 7.91
N LEU A 252 5.04 -0.55 8.26
CA LEU A 252 6.41 -0.12 7.99
C LEU A 252 6.71 -0.04 6.48
N ALA A 253 6.23 -1.01 5.69
CA ALA A 253 6.33 -1.01 4.24
C ALA A 253 5.61 0.20 3.61
N VAL A 254 4.44 0.57 4.13
CA VAL A 254 3.72 1.78 3.68
C VAL A 254 4.49 3.05 4.02
N ILE A 255 5.05 3.15 5.23
CA ILE A 255 5.84 4.32 5.65
C ILE A 255 7.06 4.49 4.74
N LEU A 256 7.75 3.40 4.41
CA LEU A 256 8.86 3.37 3.47
C LEU A 256 8.50 3.93 2.10
N GLN A 257 7.32 3.59 1.58
CA GLN A 257 6.87 4.06 0.27
C GLN A 257 6.36 5.52 0.30
N ALA A 258 5.77 5.95 1.41
CA ALA A 258 5.19 7.29 1.51
C ALA A 258 6.24 8.39 1.79
N ALA A 259 7.30 8.08 2.54
CA ALA A 259 8.29 9.06 2.98
C ALA A 259 9.07 9.79 1.85
N PRO A 260 9.50 9.12 0.77
CA PRO A 260 10.21 9.78 -0.33
C PRO A 260 9.41 10.92 -0.95
N ALA A 261 8.09 10.75 -1.12
CA ALA A 261 7.22 11.77 -1.69
C ALA A 261 7.26 13.07 -0.89
N ALA A 262 7.18 12.97 0.44
CA ALA A 262 7.23 14.12 1.35
C ALA A 262 8.58 14.84 1.27
N LEU A 263 9.69 14.09 1.28
CA LEU A 263 11.04 14.66 1.22
C LEU A 263 11.32 15.35 -0.13
N ILE A 264 10.99 14.70 -1.25
CA ILE A 264 11.18 15.26 -2.59
C ILE A 264 10.42 16.59 -2.69
N ARG A 265 9.18 16.60 -2.20
CA ARG A 265 8.33 17.78 -2.26
C ARG A 265 8.90 18.95 -1.43
N GLN A 266 9.40 18.69 -0.22
CA GLN A 266 10.09 19.71 0.59
C GLN A 266 11.31 20.31 -0.13
N HIS A 267 12.11 19.49 -0.83
CA HIS A 267 13.30 19.97 -1.55
C HIS A 267 12.95 20.76 -2.82
N LEU A 268 11.88 20.40 -3.52
CA LEU A 268 11.51 21.05 -4.78
C LEU A 268 10.78 22.38 -4.56
N ILE A 269 9.92 22.47 -3.54
CA ILE A 269 9.08 23.65 -3.28
C ILE A 269 9.70 24.57 -2.21
N GLY A 270 10.57 24.05 -1.35
CA GLY A 270 11.01 24.73 -0.13
C GLY A 270 10.16 24.32 1.09
N ASP A 271 10.71 24.52 2.29
CA ASP A 271 9.98 24.32 3.53
C ASP A 271 9.56 25.70 4.06
N PRO A 272 8.26 26.06 3.98
CA PRO A 272 7.81 27.38 4.43
C PRO A 272 8.08 27.61 5.91
N VAL A 273 8.19 26.56 6.73
CA VAL A 273 8.50 26.68 8.16
C VAL A 273 9.98 27.02 8.38
N ALA A 274 10.88 26.41 7.61
CA ALA A 274 12.30 26.74 7.67
C ALA A 274 12.57 28.13 7.09
N ASP A 275 11.88 28.50 6.01
CA ASP A 275 11.99 29.83 5.40
C ASP A 275 11.41 30.92 6.32
N GLN A 276 10.36 30.63 7.10
CA GLN A 276 9.83 31.56 8.12
C GLN A 276 10.75 31.72 9.33
N ALA A 277 11.39 30.63 9.80
CA ALA A 277 12.35 30.71 10.90
C ALA A 277 13.57 31.56 10.54
N ALA A 278 14.04 31.48 9.29
CA ALA A 278 15.16 32.28 8.78
C ALA A 278 14.89 33.79 8.66
N VAL A 279 13.64 34.24 8.80
CA VAL A 279 13.29 35.68 8.84
C VAL A 279 13.49 36.26 10.26
N PHE A 280 13.59 35.40 11.28
CA PHE A 280 13.77 35.81 12.67
C PHE A 280 15.22 35.69 13.17
N ASP A 281 16.15 35.25 12.32
CA ASP A 281 17.60 35.23 12.55
C ASP A 281 18.26 36.44 11.85
#